data_AF-A0AAN5UIX5-F1
#
_entry.id   AF-A0AAN5UIX5-F1
#
_cell.length_a   1.000
_cell.length_b   1.000
_cell.length_c   1.000
_cell.angle_alpha   90.00
_cell.angle_beta   90.00
_cell.angle_gamma   90.00
#
_symmetry.space_group_name_H-M   'P 1'
#
loop_
_entity.id
_entity.type
_entity.pdbx_description
1 polymer ?
#
loop_
_entity_poly.entity_id
_entity_poly.type
_entity_poly.pdbx_seq_one_letter_code
_entity_poly.pdbx_strand_id
1 'polypeptide(L)' 'MQDIPQETHHETTRLTQSAQVVLWEIDLTEVGGERYFFCNEQNEKGEPVTWQGRKYQA' A
#
# COMPACT_ATOMS: atom_id res chain seq x y z
N MET A 1 -18.37 32.83 17.78
CA MET A 1 -18.07 31.39 17.72
C MET A 1 -19.16 30.80 16.83
N GLN A 2 -18.85 30.42 15.60
CA GLN A 2 -19.84 29.87 14.66
C GLN A 2 -19.94 28.36 14.88
N ASP A 3 -21.15 27.87 15.13
CA ASP A 3 -21.49 26.46 15.21
C ASP A 3 -21.30 25.80 13.84
N ILE A 4 -20.31 24.92 13.76
CA ILE A 4 -20.06 24.09 12.58
C ILE A 4 -21.08 22.93 12.64
N PRO A 5 -21.95 22.75 11.63
CA PRO A 5 -22.92 21.66 11.64
C PRO A 5 -22.20 20.31 11.69
N GLN A 6 -22.67 19.44 12.60
CA GLN A 6 -22.11 18.09 12.80
C GLN A 6 -22.18 17.20 11.54
N GLU A 7 -22.91 17.61 10.50
CA GLU A 7 -22.93 16.93 9.19
C GLU A 7 -21.62 17.05 8.40
N THR A 8 -20.67 17.92 8.80
CA THR A 8 -19.31 17.95 8.21
C THR A 8 -18.30 17.10 8.98
N HIS A 9 -18.77 16.09 9.72
CA HIS A 9 -17.90 15.03 10.22
C HIS A 9 -17.73 13.97 9.12
N HIS A 10 -16.92 14.27 8.11
CA HIS A 10 -16.36 13.21 7.28
C HIS A 10 -15.42 12.40 8.16
N GLU A 11 -15.95 11.32 8.72
CA GLU A 11 -15.18 10.26 9.34
C GLU A 11 -14.33 9.60 8.23
N THR A 12 -13.21 10.24 7.88
CA THR A 12 -12.22 9.74 6.92
C THR A 12 -11.41 8.64 7.59
N THR A 13 -12.07 7.53 7.92
CA THR A 13 -11.41 6.34 8.42
C THR A 13 -10.99 5.51 7.21
N ARG A 14 -9.69 5.63 6.84
CA ARG A 14 -8.93 4.95 5.77
C ARG A 14 -8.90 5.59 4.37
N LEU A 15 -8.36 6.81 4.23
CA LEU A 15 -8.01 7.36 2.90
C LEU A 15 -6.54 7.80 2.76
N THR A 16 -5.69 7.58 3.76
CA THR A 16 -4.28 7.96 3.67
C THR A 16 -3.45 6.69 3.64
N GLN A 17 -2.83 6.40 2.49
CA GLN A 17 -1.76 5.40 2.40
C GLN A 17 -0.77 5.67 3.53
N SER A 18 -0.34 4.62 4.23
CA SER A 18 0.60 4.78 5.32
C SER A 18 1.85 5.49 4.79
N ALA A 19 2.36 6.49 5.53
CA ALA A 19 3.58 7.20 5.14
C ALA A 19 4.79 6.25 5.00
N GLN A 20 4.71 5.08 5.65
CA GLN A 20 5.68 4.01 5.56
C GLN A 20 5.11 2.86 4.73
N VAL A 21 5.81 2.56 3.63
CA VAL A 21 5.56 1.36 2.81
C VAL A 21 6.54 0.26 3.24
N VAL A 22 6.03 -0.95 3.41
CA VAL A 22 6.79 -2.15 3.75
C VAL A 22 6.85 -3.05 2.52
N LEU A 23 8.07 -3.33 2.07
CA LEU A 23 8.35 -4.21 0.93
C LEU A 23 8.92 -5.53 1.43
N TRP A 24 8.38 -6.63 0.92
CA TRP A 24 8.81 -7.99 1.22
C TRP A 24 9.31 -8.70 -0.03
N GLU A 25 10.24 -9.61 0.18
CA GLU A 25 10.79 -10.45 -0.85
C GLU A 25 10.87 -11.89 -0.34
N ILE A 26 10.42 -12.82 -1.18
CA ILE A 26 10.55 -14.26 -0.91
C ILE A 26 11.31 -14.86 -2.09
N ASP A 27 12.52 -15.34 -1.81
CA ASP A 27 13.36 -16.00 -2.81
C ASP A 27 13.25 -17.52 -2.64
N LEU A 28 12.58 -18.18 -3.59
CA LEU A 28 12.47 -19.64 -3.65
C LEU A 28 13.39 -20.25 -4.71
N THR A 29 14.30 -19.48 -5.31
CA THR A 29 15.17 -19.96 -6.40
C THR A 29 16.11 -21.07 -5.95
N GLU A 30 16.49 -21.10 -4.68
CA GLU A 30 17.31 -22.17 -4.09
C GLU A 30 16.65 -23.55 -4.15
N VAL A 31 15.31 -23.60 -4.20
CA VAL A 31 14.53 -24.84 -4.32
C VAL A 31 13.90 -25.03 -5.71
N GLY A 32 14.36 -24.26 -6.71
CA GLY A 32 13.84 -24.28 -8.08
C GLY A 32 12.51 -23.54 -8.27
N GLY A 33 12.08 -22.74 -7.29
CA GLY A 33 10.94 -21.84 -7.40
C GLY A 33 11.31 -20.47 -7.98
N GLU A 34 10.34 -19.56 -7.97
CA GLU A 34 10.52 -18.18 -8.41
C GLU A 34 10.70 -17.22 -7.22
N ARG A 35 11.14 -16.00 -7.52
CA ARG A 35 11.24 -14.91 -6.54
C ARG A 35 10.00 -14.03 -6.60
N TYR A 36 9.39 -13.80 -5.45
CA TYR A 36 8.16 -13.01 -5.31
C TYR A 36 8.42 -11.73 -4.54
N PHE A 37 7.66 -10.68 -4.90
CA PHE A 37 7.80 -9.33 -4.36
C PHE A 37 6.44 -8.84 -3.89
N PHE A 38 6.33 -8.43 -2.63
CA PHE A 38 5.07 -8.00 -2.01
C PHE A 38 5.16 -6.63 -1.37
N CYS A 39 4.04 -5.91 -1.35
CA CYS A 39 3.86 -4.62 -0.69
C CYS A 39 2.73 -4.74 0.32
N ASN A 40 2.81 -4.04 1.46
CA ASN A 40 1.72 -4.00 2.44
C ASN A 40 0.47 -3.24 1.95
N GLU A 41 0.62 -2.39 0.93
CA GLU A 41 -0.44 -1.51 0.41
C GLU A 41 -0.38 -1.44 -1.12
N GLN A 42 -1.56 -1.34 -1.76
CA GLN A 42 -1.61 -0.90 -3.15
C GLN A 42 -1.24 0.59 -3.23
N ASN A 43 -0.74 1.03 -4.38
CA ASN A 43 -0.57 2.46 -4.58
C ASN A 43 -1.96 3.16 -4.62
N GLU A 44 -1.97 4.48 -4.58
CA GLU A 44 -3.20 5.29 -4.64
C GLU A 44 -4.07 5.03 -5.88
N LYS A 45 -3.53 4.38 -6.92
CA LYS A 45 -4.23 4.02 -8.16
C LYS A 45 -4.80 2.60 -8.13
N GLY A 46 -4.57 1.83 -7.07
CA GLY A 46 -4.92 0.41 -7.00
C GLY A 46 -4.04 -0.48 -7.89
N GLU A 47 -2.89 0.02 -8.33
CA GLU A 47 -1.95 -0.70 -9.17
C GLU A 47 -0.77 -1.26 -8.33
N PRO A 48 -0.06 -2.28 -8.85
CA PRO A 48 1.16 -2.78 -8.22
C PRO A 48 2.20 -1.67 -8.06
N VAL A 49 2.83 -1.62 -6.89
CA VAL A 49 3.92 -0.68 -6.61
C VAL A 49 5.13 -1.06 -7.45
N THR A 50 5.73 -0.11 -8.18
CA THR A 50 6.99 -0.34 -8.91
C THR A 50 8.13 0.38 -8.23
N TRP A 51 9.13 -0.37 -7.75
CA TRP A 51 10.30 0.17 -7.06
C TRP A 51 11.59 -0.47 -7.57
N GLN A 52 12.57 0.37 -7.93
CA GLN A 52 13.85 -0.06 -8.54
C GLN A 52 13.67 -1.03 -9.72
N GLY A 53 12.64 -0.79 -10.55
CA GLY A 53 12.32 -1.63 -11.71
C GLY A 53 11.63 -2.97 -11.38
N ARG A 54 11.30 -3.24 -10.12
CA ARG A 54 10.57 -4.43 -9.68
C ARG A 54 9.12 -4.08 -9.34
N LYS A 55 8.18 -4.94 -9.72
CA LYS A 55 6.77 -4.82 -9.37
C LYS A 55 6.49 -5.60 -8.08
N TYR A 56 5.84 -4.95 -7.13
CA TYR A 56 5.43 -5.51 -5.85
C TYR A 56 3.91 -5.65 -5.83
N GLN A 57 3.45 -6.85 -5.54
CA GLN A 57 2.03 -7.18 -5.43
C GLN A 57 1.53 -6.84 -4.02
N ALA A 58 0.37 -6.21 -3.91
CA ALA A 58 -0.29 -6.02 -2.61
C ALA A 58 -1.17 -7.23 -2.25
#